data_AF-C1MX29-F1
#
_entry.id   AF-C1MX29-F1
#
_cell.length_a   1.000
_cell.length_b   1.000
_cell.length_c   1.000
_cell.angle_alpha   90.00
_cell.angle_beta   90.00
_cell.angle_gamma   90.00
#
_symmetry.space_group_name_H-M   'P 1'
#
loop_
_entity.id
_entity.type
_entity.pdbx_description
1 polymer ?
#
loop_
_entity_poly.entity_id
_entity_poly.type
_entity_poly.pdbx_seq_one_letter_code
_entity_poly.pdbx_strand_id
1 'polypeptide(L)'
;MSRTADENDTEASNSYALPTNTTDSVAAAVANAAVYAPIVAWAVAILAGSAAYAGPVGASTPNLPLMWYDDVFVRAGPFLPLAPLAFRIVASAAAGDSVRTRRRAASLPPPSRALAVYAAVALVRLGVYLVGRAASSAKTSDHVFLGAAVAAAAHAEAVAAATVFVDVLPSIIGSDVRGGGDAWRAGDGVRRRQGKVAMVVTAAAAAVAATTAAALFLLQCGDSYFTAAYFHTPTETFAAAFLGLVMLQSVTMGAVTVPAARALGASAGDFVYGLTLRSAHGSKA
;
A
#
# COMPACT_ATOMS: atom_id res chain seq x y z
N MET A 1 11.40 -61.47 -2.21
CA MET A 1 11.68 -60.54 -3.33
C MET A 1 10.51 -60.67 -4.29
N SER A 2 9.61 -59.71 -4.46
CA SER A 2 9.84 -58.32 -4.84
C SER A 2 8.78 -57.41 -4.19
N ARG A 3 9.27 -56.45 -3.39
CA ARG A 3 8.68 -55.11 -3.24
C ARG A 3 9.05 -54.37 -4.53
N THR A 4 8.10 -53.85 -5.31
CA THR A 4 8.34 -52.79 -6.34
C THR A 4 7.04 -52.36 -7.03
N ALA A 5 5.94 -52.12 -6.30
CA ALA A 5 4.74 -51.51 -6.89
C ALA A 5 4.17 -50.40 -6.03
N ASP A 6 4.04 -50.62 -4.71
CA ASP A 6 3.47 -49.59 -3.81
C ASP A 6 4.42 -48.42 -3.48
N GLU A 7 5.74 -48.59 -3.61
CA GLU A 7 6.70 -47.52 -3.23
C GLU A 7 6.72 -46.35 -4.24
N ASN A 8 6.46 -46.62 -5.53
CA ASN A 8 6.47 -45.60 -6.58
C ASN A 8 5.24 -44.68 -6.57
N ASP A 9 4.07 -45.19 -6.13
CA ASP A 9 2.85 -44.38 -6.07
C ASP A 9 2.86 -43.43 -4.86
N THR A 10 3.55 -43.79 -3.78
CA THR A 10 3.81 -42.88 -2.65
C THR A 10 4.81 -41.76 -3.00
N GLU A 11 5.87 -42.05 -3.76
CA GLU A 11 6.82 -41.00 -4.20
C GLU A 11 6.20 -40.04 -5.23
N ALA A 12 5.33 -40.54 -6.11
CA ALA A 12 4.57 -39.70 -7.04
C ALA A 12 3.52 -38.83 -6.30
N SER A 13 2.94 -39.29 -5.19
CA SER A 13 1.99 -38.48 -4.40
C SER A 13 2.67 -37.41 -3.53
N ASN A 14 3.92 -37.65 -3.10
CA ASN A 14 4.70 -36.71 -2.27
C ASN A 14 5.44 -35.64 -3.08
N SER A 15 5.62 -35.81 -4.39
CA SER A 15 6.36 -34.87 -5.25
C SER A 15 5.51 -33.69 -5.77
N TYR A 16 4.20 -33.68 -5.50
CA TYR A 16 3.29 -32.59 -5.88
C TYR A 16 2.74 -31.78 -4.70
N ALA A 17 3.10 -32.12 -3.45
CA ALA A 17 2.80 -31.29 -2.30
C ALA A 17 3.77 -30.11 -2.27
N LEU A 18 3.51 -29.08 -3.07
CA LEU A 18 4.07 -27.76 -2.80
C LEU A 18 3.75 -27.41 -1.35
N PRO A 19 4.75 -27.08 -0.51
CA PRO A 19 4.48 -26.84 0.90
C PRO A 19 3.58 -25.61 1.01
N THR A 20 2.30 -25.83 1.31
CA THR A 20 1.31 -24.80 1.66
C THR A 20 1.86 -23.88 2.76
N ASN A 21 2.69 -24.45 3.64
CA ASN A 21 3.43 -23.73 4.67
C ASN A 21 4.32 -22.60 4.10
N THR A 22 4.93 -22.77 2.93
CA THR A 22 5.79 -21.76 2.30
C THR A 22 4.97 -20.63 1.68
N THR A 23 3.84 -20.94 1.03
CA THR A 23 2.97 -19.91 0.44
C THR A 23 2.26 -19.10 1.52
N ASP A 24 1.83 -19.75 2.60
CA ASP A 24 1.16 -19.10 3.72
C ASP A 24 2.12 -18.21 4.51
N SER A 25 3.37 -18.65 4.70
CA SER A 25 4.41 -17.84 5.35
C SER A 25 4.81 -16.62 4.51
N VAL A 26 4.92 -16.74 3.18
CA VAL A 26 5.14 -15.58 2.30
C VAL A 26 3.97 -14.61 2.37
N ALA A 27 2.73 -15.12 2.30
CA ALA A 27 1.54 -14.26 2.37
C ALA A 27 1.48 -13.48 3.69
N ALA A 28 1.74 -14.15 4.82
CA ALA A 28 1.80 -13.53 6.12
C ALA A 28 2.94 -12.51 6.24
N ALA A 29 4.14 -12.84 5.76
CA ALA A 29 5.29 -11.95 5.79
C ALA A 29 5.04 -10.66 4.99
N VAL A 30 4.49 -10.79 3.78
CA VAL A 30 4.14 -9.63 2.92
C VAL A 30 3.05 -8.78 3.57
N ALA A 31 1.99 -9.39 4.09
CA ALA A 31 0.92 -8.65 4.76
C ALA A 31 1.45 -7.89 6.00
N ASN A 32 2.25 -8.55 6.84
CA ASN A 32 2.84 -7.93 8.03
C ASN A 32 3.81 -6.80 7.65
N ALA A 33 4.69 -7.02 6.68
CA ALA A 33 5.61 -5.98 6.21
C ALA A 33 4.84 -4.76 5.66
N ALA A 34 3.79 -5.00 4.87
CA ALA A 34 2.95 -3.95 4.31
C ALA A 34 2.20 -3.14 5.38
N VAL A 35 1.85 -3.75 6.53
CA VAL A 35 1.26 -3.02 7.65
C VAL A 35 2.32 -2.27 8.46
N TYR A 36 3.35 -2.96 8.92
CA TYR A 36 4.22 -2.44 9.98
C TYR A 36 5.40 -1.62 9.47
N ALA A 37 5.99 -1.93 8.31
CA ALA A 37 7.20 -1.24 7.86
C ALA A 37 7.00 0.27 7.67
N PRO A 38 5.89 0.74 7.08
CA PRO A 38 5.63 2.19 6.96
C PRO A 38 5.41 2.85 8.32
N ILE A 39 4.70 2.21 9.25
CA ILE A 39 4.49 2.75 10.60
C ILE A 39 5.84 2.93 11.32
N VAL A 40 6.71 1.92 11.23
CA VAL A 40 8.06 1.98 11.79
C VAL A 40 8.87 3.07 11.11
N ALA A 41 8.82 3.20 9.79
CA ALA A 41 9.55 4.25 9.06
C ALA A 41 9.12 5.66 9.49
N TRP A 42 7.82 5.90 9.67
CA TRP A 42 7.32 7.19 10.14
C TRP A 42 7.71 7.46 11.60
N ALA A 43 7.62 6.45 12.48
CA ALA A 43 8.06 6.56 13.86
C ALA A 43 9.57 6.86 13.96
N VAL A 44 10.40 6.18 13.15
CA VAL A 44 11.85 6.43 13.09
C VAL A 44 12.14 7.85 12.63
N ALA A 45 11.42 8.37 11.63
CA ALA A 45 11.61 9.75 11.18
C ALA A 45 11.32 10.77 12.29
N ILE A 46 10.23 10.58 13.05
CA ILE A 46 9.88 11.44 14.19
C ILE A 46 10.91 11.34 15.31
N LEU A 47 11.34 10.12 15.65
CA LEU A 47 12.35 9.88 16.69
C LEU A 47 13.69 10.51 16.31
N ALA A 48 14.13 10.33 15.06
CA ALA A 48 15.36 10.91 14.55
C ALA A 48 15.30 12.44 14.56
N GLY A 49 14.18 13.04 14.13
CA GLY A 49 14.00 14.49 14.18
C GLY A 49 14.01 15.03 15.61
N SER A 50 13.29 14.38 16.52
CA SER A 50 13.25 14.76 17.94
C SER A 50 14.61 14.61 18.62
N ALA A 51 15.39 13.58 18.27
CA ALA A 51 16.75 13.40 18.77
C ALA A 51 17.73 14.45 18.22
N ALA A 52 17.48 14.93 17.00
CA ALA A 52 18.23 15.99 16.34
C ALA A 52 17.70 17.40 16.66
N TYR A 53 16.85 17.55 17.69
CA TYR A 53 16.19 18.81 18.01
C TYR A 53 17.19 19.96 18.22
N ALA A 54 17.20 20.90 17.27
CA ALA A 54 18.02 22.11 17.28
C ALA A 54 17.19 23.37 17.60
N GLY A 55 15.86 23.23 17.61
CA GLY A 55 14.92 24.31 17.88
C GLY A 55 14.81 25.36 16.77
N PRO A 56 13.93 26.36 16.95
CA PRO A 56 13.56 27.30 15.89
C PRO A 56 14.71 28.19 15.40
N VAL A 57 15.73 28.38 16.23
CA VAL A 57 16.94 29.12 15.88
C VAL A 57 17.76 28.37 14.83
N GLY A 58 17.69 27.03 14.79
CA GLY A 58 18.29 26.24 13.71
C GLY A 58 17.53 26.33 12.38
N ALA A 59 16.24 26.70 12.43
CA ALA A 59 15.37 26.84 11.26
C ALA A 59 15.67 28.10 10.44
N SER A 60 16.40 29.09 10.99
CA SER A 60 16.76 30.32 10.27
C SER A 60 17.84 30.11 9.20
N THR A 61 18.19 28.86 8.90
CA THR A 61 19.05 28.52 7.76
C THR A 61 18.25 28.67 6.46
N PRO A 62 18.75 29.39 5.45
CA PRO A 62 17.91 29.90 4.36
C PRO A 62 17.34 28.85 3.39
N ASN A 63 17.65 27.55 3.53
CA ASN A 63 17.19 26.51 2.61
C ASN A 63 17.03 25.14 3.29
N LEU A 64 15.95 24.94 4.06
CA LEU A 64 15.58 23.59 4.50
C LEU A 64 15.17 22.74 3.28
N PRO A 65 15.69 21.50 3.11
CA PRO A 65 15.50 20.70 1.88
C PRO A 65 14.05 20.43 1.45
N LEU A 66 13.09 20.49 2.38
CA LEU A 66 11.67 20.20 2.13
C LEU A 66 10.74 21.41 2.31
N MET A 67 11.27 22.63 2.37
CA MET A 67 10.44 23.84 2.51
C MET A 67 9.42 24.00 1.36
N TRP A 68 9.79 23.58 0.14
CA TRP A 68 8.87 23.57 -1.00
C TRP A 68 7.70 22.59 -0.81
N TYR A 69 7.94 21.46 -0.14
CA TYR A 69 6.91 20.46 0.14
C TYR A 69 6.01 20.96 1.25
N ASP A 70 6.59 21.59 2.27
CA ASP A 70 5.86 22.22 3.36
C ASP A 70 4.84 23.24 2.85
N ASP A 71 5.26 24.13 1.93
CA ASP A 71 4.38 25.08 1.25
C ASP A 71 3.19 24.41 0.53
N VAL A 72 3.45 23.27 -0.12
CA VAL A 72 2.41 22.47 -0.79
C VAL A 72 1.50 21.79 0.24
N PHE A 73 2.06 21.23 1.31
CA PHE A 73 1.34 20.52 2.35
C PHE A 73 0.38 21.44 3.10
N VAL A 74 0.78 22.67 3.40
CA VAL A 74 -0.08 23.67 4.04
C VAL A 74 -1.29 24.02 3.15
N ARG A 75 -1.08 24.16 1.84
CA ARG A 75 -2.13 24.58 0.90
C ARG A 75 -3.03 23.44 0.43
N ALA A 76 -2.45 22.27 0.20
CA ALA A 76 -3.07 21.16 -0.51
C ALA A 76 -3.09 19.85 0.28
N GLY A 77 -2.59 19.83 1.53
CA GLY A 77 -2.40 18.63 2.34
C GLY A 77 -3.57 17.65 2.34
N PRO A 78 -4.83 18.08 2.57
CA PRO A 78 -5.99 17.19 2.53
C PRO A 78 -6.26 16.55 1.16
N PHE A 79 -5.79 17.16 0.08
CA PHE A 79 -6.00 16.72 -1.29
C PHE A 79 -4.87 15.84 -1.83
N LEU A 80 -3.68 15.85 -1.20
CA LEU A 80 -2.53 15.06 -1.66
C LEU A 80 -2.84 13.56 -1.85
N PRO A 81 -3.61 12.90 -0.96
CA PRO A 81 -3.96 11.49 -1.15
C PRO A 81 -4.94 11.22 -2.31
N LEU A 82 -5.57 12.25 -2.88
CA LEU A 82 -6.50 12.07 -4.01
C LEU A 82 -5.78 11.70 -5.30
N ALA A 83 -4.53 12.13 -5.49
CA ALA A 83 -3.75 11.80 -6.67
C ALA A 83 -3.51 10.27 -6.82
N PRO A 84 -2.91 9.57 -5.83
CA PRO A 84 -2.77 8.11 -5.94
C PRO A 84 -4.12 7.38 -5.97
N LEU A 85 -5.13 7.88 -5.27
CA LEU A 85 -6.49 7.33 -5.31
C LEU A 85 -7.09 7.41 -6.73
N ALA A 86 -6.92 8.54 -7.44
CA ALA A 86 -7.41 8.71 -8.80
C ALA A 86 -6.79 7.68 -9.76
N PHE A 87 -5.48 7.42 -9.65
CA PHE A 87 -4.83 6.38 -10.44
C PHE A 87 -5.35 4.97 -10.07
N ARG A 88 -5.65 4.71 -8.79
CA ARG A 88 -6.27 3.44 -8.39
C ARG A 88 -7.70 3.29 -8.92
N ILE A 89 -8.46 4.37 -9.03
CA ILE A 89 -9.77 4.37 -9.69
C ILE A 89 -9.61 3.99 -11.16
N VAL A 90 -8.65 4.59 -11.88
CA VAL A 90 -8.34 4.23 -13.27
C VAL A 90 -7.94 2.77 -13.39
N ALA A 91 -7.08 2.27 -12.50
CA ALA A 91 -6.68 0.86 -12.48
C ALA A 91 -7.89 -0.06 -12.26
N SER A 92 -8.78 0.29 -11.31
CA SER A 92 -9.98 -0.49 -11.01
C SER A 92 -10.98 -0.47 -12.17
N ALA A 93 -11.13 0.66 -12.85
CA ALA A 93 -12.00 0.78 -14.02
C ALA A 93 -11.47 -0.01 -15.23
N ALA A 94 -10.15 0.06 -15.47
CA ALA A 94 -9.50 -0.67 -16.55
C ALA A 94 -9.51 -2.20 -16.33
N ALA A 95 -9.45 -2.64 -15.07
CA ALA A 95 -9.53 -4.05 -14.71
C ALA A 95 -10.88 -4.70 -15.10
N GLY A 96 -11.94 -3.88 -15.15
CA GLY A 96 -13.29 -4.28 -15.53
C GLY A 96 -13.81 -5.49 -14.75
N ASP A 97 -14.44 -6.41 -15.47
CA ASP A 97 -15.23 -7.52 -14.93
C ASP A 97 -14.46 -8.84 -14.77
N SER A 98 -13.12 -8.79 -14.84
CA SER A 98 -12.29 -9.99 -14.89
C SER A 98 -12.52 -10.90 -13.65
N VAL A 99 -12.67 -12.22 -13.84
CA VAL A 99 -13.05 -13.14 -12.75
C VAL A 99 -12.02 -13.15 -11.60
N ARG A 100 -10.74 -13.00 -11.95
CA ARG A 100 -9.62 -12.90 -10.98
C ARG A 100 -9.70 -11.62 -10.15
N THR A 101 -10.00 -10.49 -10.80
CA THR A 101 -10.16 -9.21 -10.11
C THR A 101 -11.45 -9.17 -9.31
N ARG A 102 -12.55 -9.83 -9.73
CA ARG A 102 -13.78 -9.94 -8.92
C ARG A 102 -13.57 -10.69 -7.60
N ARG A 103 -12.89 -11.85 -7.61
CA ARG A 103 -12.62 -12.60 -6.36
C ARG A 103 -11.77 -11.81 -5.37
N ARG A 104 -10.84 -10.98 -5.84
CA ARG A 104 -9.94 -10.20 -4.97
C ARG A 104 -10.44 -8.78 -4.69
N ALA A 105 -11.27 -8.20 -5.56
CA ALA A 105 -12.02 -6.98 -5.26
C ALA A 105 -12.97 -7.16 -4.07
N ALA A 106 -13.37 -8.40 -3.77
CA ALA A 106 -14.14 -8.71 -2.56
C ALA A 106 -13.30 -8.53 -1.27
N SER A 107 -11.97 -8.69 -1.32
CA SER A 107 -11.08 -8.54 -0.16
C SER A 107 -10.35 -7.21 -0.11
N LEU A 108 -10.13 -6.54 -1.25
CA LEU A 108 -9.53 -5.21 -1.34
C LEU A 108 -10.58 -4.12 -1.09
N PRO A 109 -10.33 -3.12 -0.23
CA PRO A 109 -11.22 -1.99 -0.04
C PRO A 109 -11.49 -1.23 -1.36
N PRO A 110 -12.77 -1.02 -1.75
CA PRO A 110 -13.08 -0.30 -2.97
C PRO A 110 -12.61 1.16 -2.87
N PRO A 111 -12.29 1.82 -4.00
CA PRO A 111 -11.87 3.22 -4.01
C PRO A 111 -12.85 4.18 -3.31
N SER A 112 -14.16 3.93 -3.43
CA SER A 112 -15.20 4.70 -2.74
C SER A 112 -15.11 4.61 -1.22
N ARG A 113 -14.79 3.43 -0.67
CA ARG A 113 -14.58 3.25 0.78
C ARG A 113 -13.36 4.02 1.25
N ALA A 114 -12.25 3.96 0.51
CA ALA A 114 -11.05 4.72 0.84
C ALA A 114 -11.32 6.23 0.79
N LEU A 115 -12.00 6.72 -0.25
CA LEU A 115 -12.41 8.12 -0.35
C LEU A 115 -13.24 8.56 0.85
N ALA A 116 -14.23 7.77 1.27
CA ALA A 116 -15.06 8.08 2.43
C ALA A 116 -14.24 8.14 3.73
N VAL A 117 -13.30 7.20 3.92
CA VAL A 117 -12.40 7.20 5.08
C VAL A 117 -11.48 8.42 5.06
N TYR A 118 -10.86 8.76 3.92
CA TYR A 118 -9.99 9.92 3.81
C TYR A 118 -10.76 11.23 4.02
N ALA A 119 -11.99 11.32 3.51
CA ALA A 119 -12.88 12.46 3.77
C ALA A 119 -13.21 12.58 5.27
N ALA A 120 -13.56 11.48 5.94
CA ALA A 120 -13.83 11.49 7.37
C ALA A 120 -12.60 11.92 8.18
N VAL A 121 -11.42 11.38 7.86
CA VAL A 121 -10.15 11.77 8.49
C VAL A 121 -9.80 13.23 8.21
N ALA A 122 -10.07 13.73 7.00
CA ALA A 122 -9.88 15.13 6.64
C ALA A 122 -10.82 16.07 7.41
N LEU A 123 -12.06 15.64 7.70
CA LEU A 123 -12.99 16.40 8.54
C LEU A 123 -12.52 16.44 10.01
N VAL A 124 -12.03 15.33 10.56
CA VAL A 124 -11.42 15.30 11.90
C VAL A 124 -10.22 16.22 11.96
N ARG A 125 -9.33 16.13 10.95
CA ARG A 125 -8.18 17.03 10.77
C ARG A 125 -8.60 18.50 10.80
N LEU A 126 -9.61 18.87 10.02
CA LEU A 126 -10.13 20.24 9.96
C LEU A 126 -10.73 20.68 11.29
N GLY A 127 -11.50 19.82 11.94
CA GLY A 127 -12.09 20.10 13.25
C GLY A 127 -11.04 20.40 14.32
N VAL A 128 -10.00 19.58 14.42
CA VAL A 128 -8.89 19.81 15.37
C VAL A 128 -8.16 21.12 15.07
N TYR A 129 -7.88 21.41 13.79
CA TYR A 129 -7.26 22.67 13.39
C TYR A 129 -8.11 23.90 13.81
N LEU A 130 -9.42 23.86 13.56
CA LEU A 130 -10.32 24.96 13.94
C LEU A 130 -10.42 25.14 15.46
N VAL A 131 -10.43 24.06 16.24
CA VAL A 131 -10.41 24.10 17.70
C VAL A 131 -9.10 24.69 18.22
N GLY A 132 -7.96 24.25 17.67
CA GLY A 132 -6.64 24.79 18.03
C GLY A 132 -6.55 26.29 17.77
N ARG A 133 -7.07 26.74 16.61
CA ARG A 133 -7.14 28.17 16.27
C ARG A 133 -8.03 28.95 17.22
N ALA A 134 -9.21 28.44 17.57
CA ALA A 134 -10.13 29.08 18.50
C ALA A 134 -9.55 29.19 19.92
N ALA A 135 -8.75 28.22 20.34
CA ALA A 135 -8.07 28.21 21.63
C ALA A 135 -6.79 29.06 21.70
N SER A 136 -6.38 29.72 20.59
CA SER A 136 -5.10 30.45 20.47
C SER A 136 -3.89 29.60 20.88
N SER A 137 -3.99 28.28 20.75
CA SER A 137 -2.94 27.36 21.11
C SER A 137 -1.98 27.22 19.93
N ALA A 138 -0.85 27.94 19.99
CA ALA A 138 0.26 27.79 19.04
C ALA A 138 1.06 26.47 19.24
N LYS A 139 0.57 25.53 20.06
CA LYS A 139 1.37 24.46 20.67
C LYS A 139 1.22 23.07 20.05
N THR A 140 0.29 22.86 19.13
CA THR A 140 0.24 21.58 18.41
C THR A 140 1.27 21.60 17.31
N SER A 141 2.08 20.54 17.22
CA SER A 141 2.89 20.29 16.03
C SER A 141 1.95 19.93 14.88
N ASP A 142 1.38 20.98 14.29
CA ASP A 142 0.34 20.87 13.28
C ASP A 142 0.83 20.01 12.11
N HIS A 143 2.10 20.09 11.74
CA HIS A 143 2.64 19.31 10.63
C HIS A 143 2.81 17.82 10.99
N VAL A 144 3.17 17.46 12.23
CA VAL A 144 3.23 16.04 12.66
C VAL A 144 1.83 15.46 12.81
N PHE A 145 0.92 16.18 13.47
CA PHE A 145 -0.45 15.70 13.67
C PHE A 145 -1.23 15.64 12.36
N LEU A 146 -1.29 16.75 11.61
CA LEU A 146 -2.00 16.82 10.33
C LEU A 146 -1.33 15.93 9.28
N GLY A 147 0.00 15.80 9.35
CA GLY A 147 0.80 14.93 8.49
C GLY A 147 0.48 13.45 8.68
N ALA A 148 0.08 13.05 9.89
CA ALA A 148 -0.30 11.67 10.17
C ALA A 148 -1.48 11.19 9.29
N ALA A 149 -2.45 12.06 8.98
CA ALA A 149 -3.53 11.73 8.05
C ALA A 149 -3.03 11.49 6.62
N VAL A 150 -2.13 12.33 6.13
CA VAL A 150 -1.56 12.21 4.77
C VAL A 150 -0.68 10.97 4.68
N ALA A 151 0.17 10.73 5.69
CA ALA A 151 1.00 9.54 5.78
C ALA A 151 0.15 8.26 5.78
N ALA A 152 -0.93 8.20 6.57
CA ALA A 152 -1.79 7.03 6.63
C ALA A 152 -2.53 6.77 5.31
N ALA A 153 -3.06 7.81 4.66
CA ALA A 153 -3.74 7.67 3.37
C ALA A 153 -2.77 7.29 2.26
N ALA A 154 -1.58 7.89 2.22
CA ALA A 154 -0.52 7.53 1.26
C ALA A 154 -0.05 6.08 1.47
N HIS A 155 0.15 5.65 2.72
CA HIS A 155 0.46 4.25 3.05
C HIS A 155 -0.65 3.31 2.57
N ALA A 156 -1.91 3.61 2.88
CA ALA A 156 -3.05 2.79 2.48
C ALA A 156 -3.16 2.66 0.95
N GLU A 157 -3.01 3.76 0.20
CA GLU A 157 -3.05 3.74 -1.26
C GLU A 157 -1.84 3.01 -1.87
N ALA A 158 -0.65 3.13 -1.29
CA ALA A 158 0.53 2.39 -1.76
C ALA A 158 0.30 0.88 -1.70
N VAL A 159 -0.24 0.39 -0.57
CA VAL A 159 -0.54 -1.04 -0.37
C VAL A 159 -1.68 -1.51 -1.27
N ALA A 160 -2.76 -0.73 -1.36
CA ALA A 160 -3.91 -1.06 -2.19
C ALA A 160 -3.53 -1.12 -3.69
N ALA A 161 -2.75 -0.15 -4.17
CA ALA A 161 -2.28 -0.10 -5.55
C ALA A 161 -1.27 -1.22 -5.85
N ALA A 162 -0.35 -1.51 -4.93
CA ALA A 162 0.57 -2.64 -5.06
C ALA A 162 -0.19 -3.97 -5.18
N THR A 163 -1.29 -4.13 -4.46
CA THR A 163 -2.16 -5.32 -4.56
C THR A 163 -2.68 -5.48 -5.98
N VAL A 164 -3.26 -4.41 -6.54
CA VAL A 164 -3.80 -4.43 -7.92
C VAL A 164 -2.69 -4.76 -8.93
N PHE A 165 -1.49 -4.21 -8.75
CA PHE A 165 -0.35 -4.50 -9.62
C PHE A 165 0.07 -5.97 -9.58
N VAL A 166 0.25 -6.52 -8.37
CA VAL A 166 0.64 -7.93 -8.17
C VAL A 166 -0.42 -8.89 -8.71
N ASP A 167 -1.71 -8.52 -8.63
CA ASP A 167 -2.82 -9.33 -9.14
C ASP A 167 -2.79 -9.52 -10.66
N VAL A 168 -2.40 -8.48 -11.40
CA VAL A 168 -2.40 -8.51 -12.87
C VAL A 168 -1.07 -8.97 -13.47
N LEU A 169 0.01 -8.91 -12.69
CA LEU A 169 1.35 -9.28 -13.12
C LEU A 169 1.47 -10.70 -13.70
N PRO A 170 0.87 -11.77 -13.11
CA PRO A 170 0.96 -13.12 -13.70
C PRO A 170 0.37 -13.20 -15.11
N SER A 171 -0.76 -12.50 -15.34
CA SER A 171 -1.45 -12.47 -16.63
C SER A 171 -0.64 -11.75 -17.70
N ILE A 172 0.19 -10.77 -17.32
CA ILE A 172 1.09 -10.03 -18.21
C ILE A 172 2.32 -10.88 -18.58
N ILE A 173 2.92 -11.55 -17.60
CA ILE A 173 4.14 -12.35 -17.78
C ILE A 173 3.83 -13.74 -18.41
N GLY A 174 2.55 -14.08 -18.55
CA GLY A 174 2.12 -15.37 -19.11
C GLY A 174 2.39 -16.54 -18.17
N SER A 175 2.44 -16.29 -16.86
CA SER A 175 2.67 -17.31 -15.81
C SER A 175 1.38 -17.93 -15.27
N ASP A 176 0.26 -17.79 -15.99
CA ASP A 176 -1.04 -18.24 -15.52
C ASP A 176 -1.22 -19.76 -15.70
N VAL A 177 -0.67 -20.54 -14.76
CA VAL A 177 -0.71 -22.02 -14.77
C VAL A 177 -2.14 -22.56 -14.57
N ARG A 178 -3.06 -21.77 -14.00
CA ARG A 178 -4.46 -22.18 -13.74
C ARG A 178 -5.44 -21.77 -14.85
N GLY A 179 -4.98 -21.09 -15.90
CA GLY A 179 -5.80 -20.62 -17.02
C GLY A 179 -5.75 -21.57 -18.22
N GLY A 180 -5.92 -22.87 -18.00
CA GLY A 180 -6.02 -23.84 -19.07
C GLY A 180 -7.18 -23.52 -20.02
N GLY A 181 -6.84 -23.37 -21.31
CA GLY A 181 -7.65 -23.86 -22.43
C GLY A 181 -8.92 -23.10 -22.81
N ASP A 182 -9.88 -22.90 -21.92
CA ASP A 182 -11.27 -23.07 -22.36
C ASP A 182 -12.15 -21.80 -22.29
N ALA A 183 -11.78 -20.78 -21.51
CA ALA A 183 -12.47 -19.48 -21.53
C ALA A 183 -11.97 -18.53 -22.63
N TRP A 184 -10.83 -18.85 -23.26
CA TRP A 184 -10.16 -17.98 -24.23
C TRP A 184 -10.33 -18.45 -25.69
N ARG A 185 -10.89 -19.65 -25.92
CA ARG A 185 -10.84 -20.34 -27.22
C ARG A 185 -12.01 -20.08 -28.17
N ALA A 186 -13.05 -19.36 -27.78
CA ALA A 186 -14.15 -19.03 -28.68
C ALA A 186 -14.43 -17.51 -28.68
N GLY A 187 -14.10 -16.83 -29.78
CA GLY A 187 -14.63 -15.50 -30.11
C GLY A 187 -13.62 -14.34 -30.11
N ASP A 188 -13.28 -13.89 -31.33
CA ASP A 188 -12.70 -12.60 -31.71
C ASP A 188 -11.31 -12.20 -31.18
N GLY A 189 -10.34 -12.15 -32.11
CA GLY A 189 -9.02 -11.54 -31.88
C GLY A 189 -9.06 -10.08 -31.40
N VAL A 190 -10.17 -9.38 -31.62
CA VAL A 190 -10.43 -8.02 -31.09
C VAL A 190 -10.61 -8.04 -29.57
N ARG A 191 -11.42 -8.98 -29.03
CA ARG A 191 -11.61 -9.15 -27.57
C ARG A 191 -10.31 -9.54 -26.87
N ARG A 192 -9.48 -10.36 -27.53
CA ARG A 192 -8.13 -10.72 -27.03
C ARG A 192 -7.19 -9.51 -26.94
N ARG A 193 -7.17 -8.63 -27.96
CA ARG A 193 -6.35 -7.40 -27.91
C ARG A 193 -6.86 -6.42 -26.86
N GLN A 194 -8.18 -6.22 -26.78
CA GLN A 194 -8.80 -5.35 -25.77
C GLN A 194 -8.51 -5.82 -24.34
N GLY A 195 -8.59 -7.13 -24.07
CA GLY A 195 -8.23 -7.68 -22.75
C GLY A 195 -6.76 -7.47 -22.39
N LYS A 196 -5.82 -7.62 -23.34
CA LYS A 196 -4.39 -7.34 -23.11
C LYS A 196 -4.13 -5.86 -22.83
N VAL A 197 -4.72 -4.97 -23.62
CA VAL A 197 -4.59 -3.51 -23.41
C VAL A 197 -5.13 -3.12 -22.03
N ALA A 198 -6.31 -3.62 -21.65
CA ALA A 198 -6.90 -3.38 -20.34
C ALA A 198 -5.98 -3.82 -19.18
N MET A 199 -5.33 -4.98 -19.29
CA MET A 199 -4.38 -5.45 -18.28
C MET A 199 -3.13 -4.56 -18.17
N VAL A 200 -2.57 -4.14 -19.31
CA VAL A 200 -1.40 -3.23 -19.32
C VAL A 200 -1.76 -1.88 -18.72
N VAL A 201 -2.92 -1.32 -19.08
CA VAL A 201 -3.41 -0.06 -18.50
C VAL A 201 -3.64 -0.21 -16.99
N THR A 202 -4.23 -1.32 -16.55
CA THR A 202 -4.42 -1.62 -15.12
C THR A 202 -3.10 -1.65 -14.37
N ALA A 203 -2.10 -2.37 -14.90
CA ALA A 203 -0.79 -2.47 -14.29
C ALA A 203 -0.06 -1.12 -14.25
N ALA A 204 -0.09 -0.36 -15.35
CA ALA A 204 0.54 0.95 -15.41
C ALA A 204 -0.11 1.92 -14.41
N ALA A 205 -1.44 2.00 -14.37
CA ALA A 205 -2.15 2.86 -13.43
C ALA A 205 -1.91 2.45 -11.97
N ALA A 206 -1.90 1.15 -11.68
CA ALA A 206 -1.58 0.64 -10.33
C ALA A 206 -0.14 0.93 -9.92
N ALA A 207 0.83 0.79 -10.83
CA ALA A 207 2.23 1.13 -10.56
C ALA A 207 2.40 2.64 -10.30
N VAL A 208 1.76 3.49 -11.10
CA VAL A 208 1.78 4.95 -10.90
C VAL A 208 1.12 5.33 -9.57
N ALA A 209 -0.01 4.72 -9.23
CA ALA A 209 -0.67 4.92 -7.93
C ALA A 209 0.27 4.53 -6.77
N ALA A 210 0.86 3.33 -6.83
CA ALA A 210 1.73 2.82 -5.77
C ALA A 210 2.98 3.69 -5.57
N THR A 211 3.64 4.08 -6.67
CA THR A 211 4.85 4.92 -6.65
C THR A 211 4.56 6.34 -6.18
N THR A 212 3.47 6.96 -6.66
CA THR A 212 3.04 8.29 -6.20
C THR A 212 2.71 8.27 -4.71
N ALA A 213 1.99 7.25 -4.25
CA ALA A 213 1.63 7.08 -2.85
C ALA A 213 2.86 6.85 -1.97
N ALA A 214 3.80 6.00 -2.40
CA ALA A 214 5.06 5.77 -1.68
C ALA A 214 5.92 7.04 -1.61
N ALA A 215 6.02 7.80 -2.70
CA ALA A 215 6.74 9.07 -2.72
C ALA A 215 6.11 10.09 -1.76
N LEU A 216 4.79 10.22 -1.78
CA LEU A 216 4.06 11.08 -0.84
C LEU A 216 4.29 10.68 0.62
N PHE A 217 4.27 9.37 0.90
CA PHE A 217 4.56 8.85 2.23
C PHE A 217 5.98 9.22 2.69
N LEU A 218 6.99 9.03 1.82
CA LEU A 218 8.38 9.37 2.14
C LEU A 218 8.59 10.88 2.33
N LEU A 219 7.94 11.71 1.51
CA LEU A 219 7.94 13.16 1.69
C LEU A 219 7.35 13.53 3.04
N GLN A 220 6.25 12.89 3.45
CA GLN A 220 5.63 13.14 4.76
C GLN A 220 6.51 12.68 5.93
N CYS A 221 7.27 11.58 5.77
CA CYS A 221 8.30 11.19 6.75
C CYS A 221 9.39 12.25 6.87
N GLY A 222 9.91 12.76 5.75
CA GLY A 222 10.90 13.83 5.74
C GLY A 222 10.38 15.12 6.38
N ASP A 223 9.17 15.53 6.03
CA ASP A 223 8.49 16.68 6.61
C ASP A 223 8.31 16.55 8.13
N SER A 224 7.90 15.35 8.59
CA SER A 224 7.77 15.05 10.02
C SER A 224 9.12 15.12 10.75
N TYR A 225 10.21 14.67 10.10
CA TYR A 225 11.57 14.79 10.62
C TYR A 225 11.98 16.26 10.79
N PHE A 226 11.84 17.09 9.76
CA PHE A 226 12.24 18.50 9.83
C PHE A 226 11.36 19.28 10.82
N THR A 227 10.05 18.98 10.85
CA THR A 227 9.14 19.56 11.85
C THR A 227 9.61 19.26 13.27
N ALA A 228 9.92 18.00 13.56
CA ALA A 228 10.38 17.56 14.87
C ALA A 228 11.77 18.11 15.24
N ALA A 229 12.67 18.28 14.27
CA ALA A 229 14.03 18.76 14.52
C ALA A 229 14.09 20.27 14.78
N TYR A 230 13.23 21.06 14.14
CA TYR A 230 13.43 22.51 14.08
C TYR A 230 12.26 23.33 14.64
N PHE A 231 11.04 22.82 14.67
CA PHE A 231 9.86 23.68 14.89
C PHE A 231 9.14 23.43 16.22
N HIS A 232 9.19 22.21 16.75
CA HIS A 232 8.47 21.84 17.99
C HIS A 232 9.36 21.10 18.97
N THR A 233 9.09 21.31 20.26
CA THR A 233 9.79 20.56 21.31
C THR A 233 9.52 19.06 21.16
N PRO A 234 10.43 18.17 21.62
CA PRO A 234 10.19 16.73 21.56
C PRO A 234 8.88 16.32 22.24
N THR A 235 8.50 16.95 23.36
CA THR A 235 7.25 16.66 24.06
C THR A 235 6.01 17.00 23.23
N GLU A 236 6.00 18.15 22.55
CA GLU A 236 4.90 18.54 21.65
C GLU A 236 4.84 17.61 20.44
N THR A 237 5.99 17.23 19.89
CA THR A 237 6.11 16.30 18.78
C THR A 237 5.54 14.93 19.13
N PHE A 238 5.90 14.36 20.28
CA PHE A 238 5.38 13.05 20.71
C PHE A 238 3.88 13.09 21.01
N ALA A 239 3.39 14.17 21.63
CA ALA A 239 1.96 14.35 21.87
C ALA A 239 1.18 14.41 20.54
N ALA A 240 1.68 15.19 19.57
CA ALA A 240 1.09 15.30 18.24
C ALA A 240 1.13 13.97 17.47
N ALA A 241 2.25 13.24 17.52
CA ALA A 241 2.40 11.94 16.89
C ALA A 241 1.45 10.90 17.48
N PHE A 242 1.33 10.83 18.80
CA PHE A 242 0.41 9.94 19.50
C PHE A 242 -1.05 10.25 19.14
N LEU A 243 -1.43 11.53 19.16
CA LEU A 243 -2.78 11.96 18.81
C LEU A 243 -3.08 11.66 17.33
N GLY A 244 -2.12 11.89 16.44
CA GLY A 244 -2.25 11.58 15.02
C GLY A 244 -2.41 10.08 14.77
N LEU A 245 -1.64 9.25 15.47
CA LEU A 245 -1.76 7.80 15.43
C LEU A 245 -3.15 7.33 15.86
N VAL A 246 -3.61 7.79 17.03
CA VAL A 246 -4.89 7.35 17.62
C VAL A 246 -6.08 7.87 16.83
N MET A 247 -6.10 9.16 16.46
CA MET A 247 -7.28 9.78 15.86
C MET A 247 -7.37 9.62 14.33
N LEU A 248 -6.23 9.53 13.63
CA LEU A 248 -6.19 9.61 12.17
C LEU A 248 -5.67 8.30 11.55
N GLN A 249 -4.52 7.80 12.02
CA GLN A 249 -3.90 6.63 11.41
C GLN A 249 -4.66 5.34 11.74
N SER A 250 -5.10 5.15 12.99
CA SER A 250 -5.79 3.92 13.43
C SER A 250 -7.05 3.63 12.59
N VAL A 251 -7.84 4.66 12.30
CA VAL A 251 -9.06 4.60 11.50
C VAL A 251 -8.73 4.19 10.07
N THR A 252 -7.76 4.86 9.45
CA THR A 252 -7.32 4.58 8.09
C THR A 252 -6.72 3.17 7.97
N MET A 253 -5.92 2.78 8.96
CA MET A 253 -5.30 1.47 9.02
C MET A 253 -6.32 0.35 9.12
N GLY A 254 -7.27 0.46 10.07
CA GLY A 254 -8.30 -0.55 10.26
C GLY A 254 -9.25 -0.65 9.07
N ALA A 255 -9.62 0.49 8.48
CA ALA A 255 -10.61 0.53 7.41
C ALA A 255 -10.05 0.25 6.01
N VAL A 256 -8.77 0.55 5.76
CA VAL A 256 -8.17 0.47 4.42
C VAL A 256 -6.86 -0.32 4.40
N THR A 257 -5.87 0.06 5.20
CA THR A 257 -4.51 -0.51 5.10
C THR A 257 -4.47 -2.00 5.44
N VAL A 258 -5.06 -2.42 6.56
CA VAL A 258 -5.01 -3.83 7.01
C VAL A 258 -5.75 -4.75 6.02
N PRO A 259 -6.98 -4.45 5.56
CA PRO A 259 -7.61 -5.23 4.51
C PRO A 259 -6.79 -5.28 3.21
N ALA A 260 -6.22 -4.15 2.77
CA ALA A 260 -5.39 -4.10 1.57
C ALA A 260 -4.11 -4.93 1.72
N ALA A 261 -3.46 -4.89 2.88
CA ALA A 261 -2.25 -5.66 3.16
C ALA A 261 -2.53 -7.17 3.19
N ARG A 262 -3.68 -7.59 3.74
CA ARG A 262 -4.11 -8.99 3.69
C ARG A 262 -4.35 -9.45 2.26
N ALA A 263 -4.99 -8.60 1.44
CA ALA A 263 -5.17 -8.89 0.02
C ALA A 263 -3.81 -9.01 -0.69
N LEU A 264 -2.89 -8.06 -0.48
CA LEU A 264 -1.53 -8.11 -1.02
C LEU A 264 -0.77 -9.39 -0.65
N GLY A 265 -0.86 -9.80 0.62
CA GLY A 265 -0.25 -11.04 1.10
C GLY A 265 -0.78 -12.27 0.35
N ALA A 266 -2.11 -12.41 0.26
CA ALA A 266 -2.73 -13.48 -0.51
C ALA A 266 -2.30 -13.45 -1.98
N SER A 267 -2.19 -12.25 -2.56
CA SER A 267 -1.75 -12.05 -3.94
C SER A 267 -0.32 -12.50 -4.19
N ALA A 268 0.60 -12.18 -3.27
CA ALA A 268 1.98 -12.60 -3.33
C ALA A 268 2.14 -14.11 -3.12
N GLY A 269 1.40 -14.71 -2.18
CA GLY A 269 1.40 -16.15 -1.94
C GLY A 269 0.97 -16.93 -3.19
N ASP A 270 -0.13 -16.53 -3.83
CA ASP A 270 -0.60 -17.14 -5.08
C ASP A 270 0.37 -16.95 -6.24
N PHE A 271 1.06 -15.80 -6.31
CA PHE A 271 2.09 -15.56 -7.32
C PHE A 271 3.27 -16.52 -7.16
N VAL A 272 3.79 -16.67 -5.93
CA VAL A 272 4.87 -17.61 -5.62
C VAL A 272 4.45 -19.04 -5.92
N TYR A 273 3.24 -19.44 -5.51
CA TYR A 273 2.69 -20.76 -5.82
C TYR A 273 2.68 -21.05 -7.33
N GLY A 274 2.21 -20.07 -8.13
CA GLY A 274 2.20 -20.17 -9.58
C GLY A 274 3.59 -20.33 -10.19
N LEU A 275 4.59 -19.60 -9.66
CA LEU A 275 5.98 -19.76 -10.08
C LEU A 275 6.54 -21.14 -9.74
N THR A 276 6.26 -21.67 -8.55
CA THR A 276 6.78 -22.98 -8.15
C THR A 276 6.17 -24.11 -8.98
N LEU A 277 4.87 -24.06 -9.27
CA LEU A 277 4.24 -25.01 -10.21
C LEU A 277 4.89 -24.98 -11.59
N ARG A 278 5.15 -23.78 -12.13
CA ARG A 278 5.79 -23.62 -13.44
C ARG A 278 7.19 -24.23 -13.46
N SER A 279 7.98 -24.02 -12.40
CA SER A 279 9.30 -24.63 -12.26
C SER A 279 9.22 -26.16 -12.27
N ALA A 280 8.28 -26.74 -11.51
CA ALA A 280 8.09 -28.18 -11.45
C ALA A 280 7.66 -28.80 -12.80
N HIS A 281 6.88 -28.08 -13.61
CA HIS A 281 6.41 -28.56 -14.91
C HIS A 281 7.37 -28.26 -16.07
N GLY A 282 8.23 -27.24 -15.93
CA GLY A 282 9.28 -26.89 -16.90
C GLY A 282 10.49 -27.83 -16.89
N SER A 283 10.61 -28.70 -15.89
CA SER A 283 11.68 -29.71 -15.78
C SER A 283 11.44 -30.97 -16.63
N LYS A 284 10.40 -31.01 -17.47
CA LYS A 284 10.14 -32.08 -18.45
C LYS A 284 10.25 -31.55 -19.88
N ALA A 285 11.46 -31.19 -20.30
CA ALA A 285 11.82 -30.97 -21.71
C ALA A 285 13.21 -31.57 -21.96
#